data_AF-A0AAQ0KJT5-F1
#
_entry.id   AF-A0AAQ0KJT5-F1
#
_cell.length_a   1.000
_cell.length_b   1.000
_cell.length_c   1.000
_cell.angle_alpha   90.00
_cell.angle_beta   90.00
_cell.angle_gamma   90.00
#
_symmetry.space_group_name_H-M   'P 1'
#
loop_
_entity.id
_entity.type
_entity.pdbx_description
1 polymer ?
#
loop_
_entity_poly.entity_id
_entity_poly.type
_entity_poly.pdbx_seq_one_letter_code
_entity_poly.pdbx_strand_id
1 'polypeptide(L)'
;MSTIPFIETRTFSPNEGRFELEDRFKRHLRKLRCKRIPPERLAPPDDVDAPSESPGMDLMDIIGISADDAARIRRRVKRILELRKAATGLEHLKSDDRARLDTVKNGVRLISIPSEHRADELAAALHEDMPWMAPATEVVWHAARRSVREGWPGLRVPPLLLDGPPGIGKSHWARRFGELLSVPTAVIEATGENVSFGVVGSQRGWGGSCPGRLIETVLQSRVANPVMVVDEVEKAGTAVSMKGHAFGLAEALLPLLEPLTATRWSCPYYQVKFDMSWVMWVLTSNDHRRLPEPLLSRCPPIPLRPLTLAELQGFVRREGVKRTLSETAGDLRGPLPSLPSAASPQPAGRHAHAAARRRSGTAAGSALIRHVHPCSYRRSAMKLSPEDRAWIDQALQAIAAVEAGPSEADIAHAPVLSDWKPLISPLEHVMLWSEVIGHPILGNSSITTSQLIAINPGAGWARTVSRWYQLAQPVAVIDAVLAKNLGLKNPTAAAIKFAIPGFITLDEMATLDEILTENIARIRKIDAADRAASGRAAAAEVRIGPIPKPIRWRRRRGTPWRCWIIWGSRGPPSSARHAAGCWPWPWRRWCPSAWRAYASTMLARCFSARACFASAPT
;
A
#
# COMPACT_ATOMS: atom_id res chain seq x y z
N MET A 1 -8.19 11.60 29.91
CA MET A 1 -7.55 10.80 28.84
C MET A 1 -6.45 9.97 29.48
N SER A 2 -6.26 8.74 29.02
CA SER A 2 -5.22 7.83 29.51
C SER A 2 -3.99 7.85 28.59
N THR A 3 -2.84 7.48 29.13
CA THR A 3 -1.60 7.21 28.39
C THR A 3 -1.03 5.87 28.84
N ILE A 4 -0.39 5.15 27.93
CA ILE A 4 0.33 3.90 28.23
C ILE A 4 1.84 4.05 27.96
N PRO A 5 2.71 3.32 28.68
CA PRO A 5 4.11 3.15 28.29
C PRO A 5 4.18 2.47 26.92
N PHE A 6 4.60 3.20 25.88
CA PHE A 6 4.56 2.70 24.50
C PHE A 6 5.87 2.06 24.02
N ILE A 7 7.00 2.40 24.63
CA ILE A 7 8.34 1.98 24.18
C ILE A 7 9.15 1.43 25.37
N GLU A 8 9.68 0.20 25.25
CA GLU A 8 10.43 -0.48 26.32
C GLU A 8 11.87 0.07 26.39
N THR A 9 12.03 1.29 26.92
CA THR A 9 13.34 1.96 27.12
C THR A 9 13.48 2.44 28.56
N ARG A 10 14.72 2.53 29.06
CA ARG A 10 14.96 3.14 30.38
C ARG A 10 14.80 4.66 30.28
N THR A 11 13.64 5.14 30.70
CA THR A 11 13.39 6.56 30.94
C THR A 11 14.12 7.04 32.19
N PHE A 12 14.60 8.29 32.16
CA PHE A 12 15.16 8.98 33.31
C PHE A 12 14.30 10.22 33.58
N SER A 13 14.16 10.62 34.85
CA SER A 13 13.27 11.71 35.24
C SER A 13 13.61 13.03 34.51
N PRO A 14 12.62 13.80 34.04
CA PRO A 14 12.87 15.07 33.35
C PRO A 14 13.73 16.03 34.17
N ASN A 15 13.45 16.13 35.48
CA ASN A 15 14.13 16.98 36.47
C ASN A 15 15.57 16.53 36.82
N GLU A 16 16.20 15.70 35.98
CA GLU A 16 17.61 15.34 36.04
C GLU A 16 18.30 15.59 34.68
N GLY A 17 17.92 16.69 34.04
CA GLY A 17 18.64 17.25 32.90
C GLY A 17 20.06 17.72 33.28
N ARG A 18 20.75 18.31 32.30
CA ARG A 18 22.13 18.78 32.50
C ARG A 18 22.22 19.85 33.60
N PHE A 19 21.25 20.76 33.66
CA PHE A 19 21.27 21.88 34.59
C PHE A 19 21.06 21.43 36.03
N GLU A 20 20.04 20.60 36.27
CA GLU A 20 19.69 20.06 37.58
C GLU A 20 20.77 19.11 38.10
N LEU A 21 21.43 18.36 37.22
CA LEU A 21 22.60 17.55 37.61
C LEU A 21 23.81 18.42 37.96
N GLU A 22 24.15 19.45 37.16
CA GLU A 22 25.25 20.38 37.50
C GLU A 22 24.96 21.10 38.83
N ASP A 23 23.75 21.62 39.03
CA ASP A 23 23.32 22.27 40.27
C ASP A 23 23.29 21.31 41.47
N ARG A 24 22.74 20.10 41.35
CA ARG A 24 22.73 19.11 42.44
C ARG A 24 24.14 18.75 42.89
N PHE A 25 25.10 18.68 41.98
CA PHE A 25 26.51 18.50 42.35
C PHE A 25 27.12 19.76 43.00
N LYS A 26 26.79 20.97 42.54
CA LYS A 26 27.20 22.23 43.22
C LYS A 26 26.69 22.30 44.65
N ARG A 27 25.37 22.12 44.87
CA ARG A 27 24.75 22.12 46.21
C ARG A 27 25.29 21.01 47.10
N HIS A 28 25.57 19.82 46.57
CA HIS A 28 26.20 18.74 47.34
C HIS A 28 27.65 19.08 47.73
N LEU A 29 28.46 19.63 46.82
CA LEU A 29 29.83 20.05 47.10
C LEU A 29 29.89 21.17 48.15
N ARG A 30 28.98 22.15 48.09
CA ARG A 30 28.81 23.20 49.10
C ARG A 30 28.50 22.59 50.48
N LYS A 31 27.50 21.71 50.58
CA LYS A 31 27.18 21.01 51.84
C LYS A 31 28.34 20.19 52.41
N LEU A 32 29.17 19.56 51.57
CA LEU A 32 30.39 18.87 52.00
C LEU A 32 31.49 19.82 52.49
N ARG A 33 31.54 21.06 51.98
CA ARG A 33 32.49 22.09 52.41
C ARG A 33 32.05 22.80 53.69
N CYS A 34 30.75 23.12 53.86
CA CYS A 34 30.21 23.64 55.13
C CYS A 34 30.62 22.75 56.31
N LYS A 35 30.47 21.42 56.15
CA LYS A 35 30.85 20.40 57.17
C LYS A 35 32.36 20.30 57.47
N ARG A 36 33.21 21.10 56.83
CA ARG A 36 34.67 21.14 57.05
C ARG A 36 35.16 22.51 57.54
N ILE A 37 34.27 23.49 57.68
CA ILE A 37 34.59 24.80 58.23
C ILE A 37 34.20 24.77 59.72
N PRO A 38 35.09 25.12 60.66
CA PRO A 38 34.73 25.25 62.08
C PRO A 38 33.60 26.28 62.25
N PRO A 39 32.67 26.12 63.22
CA PRO A 39 31.55 27.03 63.40
C PRO A 39 31.99 28.49 63.63
N GLU A 40 33.14 28.69 64.28
CA GLU A 40 33.83 29.98 64.46
C GLU A 40 34.11 30.75 63.15
N ARG A 41 34.17 30.07 62.01
CA ARG A 41 34.38 30.66 60.67
C ARG A 41 33.12 30.67 59.79
N LEU A 42 31.97 30.40 60.41
CA LEU A 42 30.64 30.45 59.79
C LEU A 42 29.73 31.51 60.44
N ALA A 43 30.17 32.13 61.53
CA ALA A 43 29.59 33.35 62.06
C ALA A 43 29.82 34.52 61.06
N PRO A 44 28.87 35.49 60.96
CA PRO A 44 29.18 36.81 60.44
C PRO A 44 30.27 37.47 61.31
N PRO A 45 31.11 38.37 60.78
CA PRO A 45 31.96 39.21 61.61
C PRO A 45 31.07 40.11 62.50
N ASP A 46 31.44 40.25 63.78
CA ASP A 46 30.62 40.92 64.79
C ASP A 46 30.41 42.43 64.55
N ASP A 47 31.25 43.05 63.71
CA ASP A 47 31.26 44.50 63.41
C ASP A 47 30.44 44.91 62.16
N VAL A 48 29.32 44.23 61.87
CA VAL A 48 28.44 44.59 60.72
C VAL A 48 26.99 44.79 61.16
N ASP A 49 26.60 46.06 61.33
CA ASP A 49 25.20 46.48 61.46
C ASP A 49 24.36 45.90 60.32
N ALA A 50 23.33 45.13 60.67
CA ALA A 50 22.57 44.31 59.73
C ALA A 50 21.80 45.18 58.70
N PRO A 51 22.13 45.12 57.40
CA PRO A 51 21.36 45.82 56.38
C PRO A 51 19.99 45.15 56.21
N SER A 52 18.92 45.94 56.31
CA SER A 52 17.55 45.46 56.22
C SER A 52 17.24 44.76 54.88
N GLU A 53 16.58 43.60 54.97
CA GLU A 53 15.69 43.04 53.95
C GLU A 53 16.25 42.94 52.50
N SER A 54 17.39 42.25 52.34
CA SER A 54 17.76 41.66 51.03
C SER A 54 17.28 40.20 50.94
N PRO A 55 16.19 39.89 50.18
CA PRO A 55 15.60 38.56 50.19
C PRO A 55 16.45 37.52 49.44
N GLY A 56 17.02 36.58 50.20
CA GLY A 56 17.44 35.28 49.65
C GLY A 56 18.91 35.11 49.26
N MET A 57 19.86 35.76 49.94
CA MET A 57 21.26 35.33 49.88
C MET A 57 21.43 33.99 50.64
N ASP A 58 21.32 32.86 49.94
CA ASP A 58 21.47 31.52 50.52
C ASP A 58 22.88 31.37 51.12
N LEU A 59 22.97 30.93 52.38
CA LEU A 59 24.22 30.67 53.10
C LEU A 59 25.16 29.71 52.33
N MET A 60 24.61 28.93 51.39
CA MET A 60 25.35 28.09 50.45
C MET A 60 26.24 28.87 49.47
N ASP A 61 25.97 30.15 49.16
CA ASP A 61 26.73 30.94 48.17
C ASP A 61 28.08 31.44 48.69
N ILE A 62 28.24 31.61 50.00
CA ILE A 62 29.51 31.94 50.68
C ILE A 62 30.62 30.96 50.27
N ILE A 63 30.27 29.70 50.01
CA ILE A 63 31.22 28.70 49.53
C ILE A 63 31.32 28.76 48.00
N GLY A 64 32.33 29.52 47.57
CA GLY A 64 32.79 29.58 46.19
C GLY A 64 33.13 28.20 45.60
N ILE A 65 32.76 28.01 44.34
CA ILE A 65 33.07 26.80 43.55
C ILE A 65 34.11 27.21 42.51
N SER A 66 35.32 26.64 42.60
CA SER A 66 36.41 27.00 41.70
C SER A 66 36.09 26.64 40.24
N ALA A 67 36.76 27.31 39.29
CA ALA A 67 36.67 26.95 37.88
C ALA A 67 37.01 25.47 37.63
N ASP A 68 37.93 24.91 38.43
CA ASP A 68 38.37 23.53 38.36
C ASP A 68 37.33 22.54 38.93
N ASP A 69 36.70 22.88 40.06
CA ASP A 69 35.53 22.15 40.58
C ASP A 69 34.39 22.14 39.56
N ALA A 70 34.07 23.29 38.98
CA ALA A 70 33.04 23.41 37.95
C ALA A 70 33.39 22.59 36.70
N ALA A 71 34.67 22.53 36.30
CA ALA A 71 35.14 21.66 35.21
C ALA A 71 35.09 20.16 35.56
N ARG A 72 35.33 19.77 36.81
CA ARG A 72 35.16 18.40 37.32
C ARG A 72 33.67 18.00 37.34
N ILE A 73 32.80 18.90 37.81
CA ILE A 73 31.33 18.72 37.80
C ILE A 73 30.82 18.56 36.36
N ARG A 74 31.14 19.49 35.44
CA ARG A 74 30.76 19.39 34.02
C ARG A 74 31.20 18.07 33.38
N ARG A 75 32.43 17.62 33.64
CA ARG A 75 32.93 16.31 33.18
C ARG A 75 32.12 15.14 33.76
N ARG A 76 31.79 15.17 35.06
CA ARG A 76 31.02 14.11 35.72
C ARG A 76 29.56 14.08 35.25
N VAL A 77 28.92 15.23 35.06
CA VAL A 77 27.56 15.33 34.48
C VAL A 77 27.54 14.84 33.04
N LYS A 78 28.50 15.25 32.19
CA LYS A 78 28.63 14.70 30.83
C LYS A 78 28.74 13.17 30.86
N ARG A 79 29.61 12.60 31.71
CA ARG A 79 29.76 11.14 31.83
C ARG A 79 28.46 10.45 32.27
N ILE A 80 27.71 11.04 33.20
CA ILE A 80 26.41 10.52 33.64
C ILE A 80 25.38 10.59 32.51
N LEU A 81 25.33 11.68 31.73
CA LEU A 81 24.40 11.81 30.61
C LEU A 81 24.74 10.85 29.45
N GLU A 82 26.02 10.60 29.15
CA GLU A 82 26.39 9.57 28.17
C GLU A 82 26.08 8.15 28.67
N LEU A 83 26.35 7.83 29.94
CA LEU A 83 25.95 6.55 30.54
C LEU A 83 24.43 6.35 30.54
N ARG A 84 23.64 7.42 30.77
CA ARG A 84 22.18 7.40 30.65
C ARG A 84 21.73 7.14 29.21
N LYS A 85 22.32 7.83 28.22
CA LYS A 85 22.02 7.60 26.80
C LYS A 85 22.28 6.15 26.39
N ALA A 86 23.44 5.59 26.74
CA ALA A 86 23.75 4.19 26.51
C ALA A 86 22.70 3.27 27.16
N ALA A 87 22.40 3.51 28.45
CA ALA A 87 21.41 2.76 29.20
C ALA A 87 19.96 2.87 28.67
N THR A 88 19.63 3.82 27.78
CA THR A 88 18.31 3.85 27.11
C THR A 88 18.11 2.72 26.11
N GLY A 89 19.19 2.10 25.60
CA GLY A 89 19.13 1.13 24.49
C GLY A 89 18.86 1.75 23.13
N LEU A 90 19.11 3.06 22.96
CA LEU A 90 18.88 3.81 21.71
C LEU A 90 20.17 4.34 21.06
N GLU A 91 21.35 3.94 21.56
CA GLU A 91 22.65 4.47 21.11
C GLU A 91 22.99 4.11 19.65
N HIS A 92 22.49 2.97 19.16
CA HIS A 92 22.62 2.52 17.78
C HIS A 92 21.83 3.38 16.78
N LEU A 93 20.78 4.09 17.22
CA LEU A 93 19.88 4.85 16.36
C LEU A 93 20.51 6.18 15.88
N LYS A 94 20.05 6.70 14.73
CA LYS A 94 20.48 8.04 14.27
C LYS A 94 19.98 9.13 15.23
N SER A 95 20.48 10.35 15.09
CA SER A 95 19.95 11.54 15.77
C SER A 95 18.44 11.68 15.58
N ASP A 96 18.00 11.53 14.33
CA ASP A 96 16.65 11.86 13.89
C ASP A 96 15.67 10.75 14.31
N ASP A 97 16.12 9.49 14.25
CA ASP A 97 15.42 8.34 14.83
C ASP A 97 15.20 8.52 16.33
N ARG A 98 16.24 8.93 17.06
CA ARG A 98 16.15 9.22 18.51
C ARG A 98 15.19 10.36 18.79
N ALA A 99 15.22 11.43 17.99
CA ALA A 99 14.30 12.56 18.14
C ALA A 99 12.83 12.16 17.88
N ARG A 100 12.57 11.31 16.87
CA ARG A 100 11.22 10.74 16.64
C ARG A 100 10.73 9.94 17.85
N LEU A 101 11.56 9.02 18.37
CA LEU A 101 11.19 8.18 19.52
C LEU A 101 11.11 8.97 20.84
N ASP A 102 11.80 10.11 20.97
CA ASP A 102 11.70 11.00 22.14
C ASP A 102 10.26 11.45 22.38
N THR A 103 9.51 11.73 21.31
CA THR A 103 8.13 12.21 21.36
C THR A 103 7.11 11.24 21.99
N VAL A 104 7.50 9.98 22.20
CA VAL A 104 6.65 8.91 22.77
C VAL A 104 7.22 8.27 24.05
N LYS A 105 8.34 8.76 24.58
CA LYS A 105 8.98 8.23 25.81
C LYS A 105 8.11 8.40 27.06
N ASN A 106 7.36 9.49 27.14
CA ASN A 106 6.45 9.78 28.25
C ASN A 106 5.09 9.05 28.11
N GLY A 107 5.04 8.03 27.26
CA GLY A 107 3.84 7.29 26.90
C GLY A 107 3.09 7.88 25.71
N VAL A 108 2.08 7.13 25.26
CA VAL A 108 1.22 7.47 24.13
C VAL A 108 -0.24 7.40 24.56
N ARG A 109 -1.08 8.31 24.05
CA ARG A 109 -2.50 8.42 24.37
C ARG A 109 -3.29 7.22 23.83
N LEU A 110 -4.27 6.76 24.60
CA LEU A 110 -5.37 5.93 24.09
C LEU A 110 -6.63 6.77 23.93
N ILE A 111 -7.43 6.44 22.92
CA ILE A 111 -8.80 6.93 22.77
C ILE A 111 -9.75 5.90 23.37
N SER A 112 -10.57 6.32 24.33
CA SER A 112 -11.61 5.49 24.97
C SER A 112 -13.00 5.91 24.50
N ILE A 113 -13.96 4.99 24.64
CA ILE A 113 -15.38 5.33 24.63
C ILE A 113 -15.75 5.79 26.05
N PRO A 114 -16.44 6.94 26.23
CA PRO A 114 -16.73 7.50 27.55
C PRO A 114 -17.93 6.85 28.27
N SER A 115 -18.85 6.21 27.54
CA SER A 115 -20.07 5.63 28.10
C SER A 115 -20.67 4.55 27.18
N GLU A 116 -21.50 3.64 27.71
CA GLU A 116 -22.21 2.67 26.88
C GLU A 116 -23.13 3.36 25.87
N HIS A 117 -23.74 4.49 26.23
CA HIS A 117 -24.51 5.31 25.29
C HIS A 117 -23.68 5.77 24.08
N ARG A 118 -22.40 6.17 24.27
CA ARG A 118 -21.53 6.52 23.14
C ARG A 118 -21.10 5.30 22.31
N ALA A 119 -21.08 4.10 22.89
CA ALA A 119 -20.94 2.85 22.12
C ALA A 119 -22.19 2.56 21.28
N ASP A 120 -23.38 2.85 21.83
CA ASP A 120 -24.67 2.70 21.13
C ASP A 120 -24.79 3.71 19.97
N GLU A 121 -24.42 4.99 20.17
CA GLU A 121 -24.35 5.99 19.10
C GLU A 121 -23.39 5.58 17.96
N LEU A 122 -22.20 5.06 18.31
CA LEU A 122 -21.21 4.59 17.34
C LEU A 122 -21.75 3.43 16.49
N ALA A 123 -22.43 2.47 17.12
CA ALA A 123 -23.04 1.34 16.44
C ALA A 123 -24.23 1.78 15.56
N ALA A 124 -25.08 2.67 16.08
CA ALA A 124 -26.21 3.24 15.34
C ALA A 124 -25.73 3.98 14.08
N ALA A 125 -24.72 4.84 14.18
CA ALA A 125 -24.18 5.57 13.04
C ALA A 125 -23.55 4.66 11.97
N LEU A 126 -22.85 3.59 12.38
CA LEU A 126 -22.32 2.57 11.46
C LEU A 126 -23.43 1.77 10.77
N HIS A 127 -24.49 1.40 11.52
CA HIS A 127 -25.62 0.63 11.00
C HIS A 127 -26.54 1.48 10.11
N GLU A 128 -26.74 2.76 10.41
CA GLU A 128 -27.48 3.70 9.56
C GLU A 128 -26.76 3.89 8.22
N ASP A 129 -25.44 4.14 8.26
CA ASP A 129 -24.65 4.30 7.04
C ASP A 129 -24.61 3.00 6.21
N MET A 130 -24.40 1.84 6.84
CA MET A 130 -24.12 0.56 6.16
C MET A 130 -24.78 -0.67 6.84
N PRO A 131 -26.12 -0.83 6.78
CA PRO A 131 -26.84 -1.86 7.56
C PRO A 131 -26.48 -3.31 7.18
N TRP A 132 -26.02 -3.58 5.96
CA TRP A 132 -25.51 -4.90 5.55
C TRP A 132 -24.19 -5.30 6.23
N MET A 133 -23.51 -4.34 6.88
CA MET A 133 -22.31 -4.56 7.70
C MET A 133 -22.65 -4.81 9.18
N ALA A 134 -23.91 -5.14 9.51
CA ALA A 134 -24.36 -5.39 10.88
C ALA A 134 -23.46 -6.38 11.67
N PRO A 135 -23.04 -7.54 11.13
CA PRO A 135 -22.18 -8.48 11.88
C PRO A 135 -20.82 -7.89 12.31
N ALA A 136 -20.25 -6.98 11.52
CA ALA A 136 -19.02 -6.27 11.88
C ALA A 136 -19.29 -5.16 12.92
N THR A 137 -20.44 -4.52 12.80
CA THR A 137 -20.91 -3.45 13.68
C THR A 137 -21.26 -3.98 15.08
N GLU A 138 -21.87 -5.17 15.16
CA GLU A 138 -22.18 -5.88 16.41
C GLU A 138 -20.91 -6.25 17.21
N VAL A 139 -19.85 -6.74 16.54
CA VAL A 139 -18.58 -7.04 17.22
C VAL A 139 -17.92 -5.77 17.77
N VAL A 140 -17.92 -4.68 16.99
CA VAL A 140 -17.45 -3.36 17.46
C VAL A 140 -18.28 -2.86 18.65
N TRP A 141 -19.60 -2.97 18.55
CA TRP A 141 -20.55 -2.52 19.57
C TRP A 141 -20.36 -3.24 20.91
N HIS A 142 -20.30 -4.57 20.88
CA HIS A 142 -20.04 -5.38 22.08
C HIS A 142 -18.65 -5.10 22.65
N ALA A 143 -17.61 -4.95 21.82
CA ALA A 143 -16.26 -4.62 22.27
C ALA A 143 -16.17 -3.21 22.89
N ALA A 144 -16.92 -2.24 22.35
CA ALA A 144 -17.03 -0.89 22.89
C ALA A 144 -17.76 -0.85 24.24
N ARG A 145 -18.95 -1.46 24.35
CA ARG A 145 -19.68 -1.57 25.64
C ARG A 145 -18.86 -2.34 26.68
N ARG A 146 -18.14 -3.40 26.27
CA ARG A 146 -17.21 -4.13 27.15
C ARG A 146 -16.06 -3.24 27.63
N SER A 147 -15.41 -2.49 26.73
CA SER A 147 -14.31 -1.59 27.10
C SER A 147 -14.74 -0.55 28.16
N VAL A 148 -15.99 -0.08 28.09
CA VAL A 148 -16.59 0.81 29.12
C VAL A 148 -16.82 0.06 30.44
N ARG A 149 -17.52 -1.08 30.43
CA ARG A 149 -17.87 -1.86 31.63
C ARG A 149 -16.64 -2.33 32.42
N GLU A 150 -15.60 -2.74 31.72
CA GLU A 150 -14.36 -3.25 32.31
C GLU A 150 -13.39 -2.12 32.71
N GLY A 151 -13.79 -0.84 32.55
CA GLY A 151 -12.98 0.33 32.88
C GLY A 151 -11.67 0.45 32.09
N TRP A 152 -11.61 -0.10 30.87
CA TRP A 152 -10.36 -0.15 30.11
C TRP A 152 -9.91 1.26 29.69
N PRO A 153 -8.60 1.59 29.81
CA PRO A 153 -8.12 2.94 29.52
C PRO A 153 -8.29 3.36 28.05
N GLY A 154 -8.50 2.43 27.12
CA GLY A 154 -8.82 2.71 25.72
C GLY A 154 -9.85 1.74 25.18
N LEU A 155 -10.42 2.06 24.02
CA LEU A 155 -11.19 1.09 23.25
C LEU A 155 -10.25 -0.03 22.77
N ARG A 156 -10.63 -1.28 23.04
CA ARG A 156 -10.08 -2.48 22.39
C ARG A 156 -11.18 -3.16 21.60
N VAL A 157 -10.85 -3.58 20.38
CA VAL A 157 -11.71 -4.40 19.51
C VAL A 157 -10.88 -5.62 19.09
N PRO A 158 -11.43 -6.85 19.11
CA PRO A 158 -10.72 -8.02 18.59
C PRO A 158 -10.42 -7.81 17.09
N PRO A 159 -9.38 -8.47 16.54
CA PRO A 159 -9.13 -8.43 15.10
C PRO A 159 -10.36 -8.83 14.29
N LEU A 160 -10.74 -8.00 13.33
CA LEU A 160 -11.89 -8.23 12.45
C LEU A 160 -11.41 -8.74 11.09
N LEU A 161 -11.90 -9.89 10.62
CA LEU A 161 -11.74 -10.35 9.24
C LEU A 161 -13.07 -10.22 8.51
N LEU A 162 -13.23 -9.15 7.72
CA LEU A 162 -14.44 -8.87 6.95
C LEU A 162 -14.42 -9.72 5.67
N ASP A 163 -15.08 -10.88 5.66
CA ASP A 163 -15.11 -11.78 4.50
C ASP A 163 -16.45 -11.69 3.76
N GLY A 164 -16.42 -11.43 2.45
CA GLY A 164 -17.64 -11.32 1.66
C GLY A 164 -17.37 -10.80 0.25
N PRO A 165 -18.41 -10.61 -0.59
CA PRO A 165 -18.25 -10.09 -1.95
C PRO A 165 -17.35 -8.83 -2.07
N PRO A 166 -16.62 -8.64 -3.18
CA PRO A 166 -16.09 -7.31 -3.51
C PRO A 166 -17.24 -6.34 -3.79
N GLY A 167 -16.95 -5.04 -3.77
CA GLY A 167 -17.94 -3.98 -4.01
C GLY A 167 -18.85 -3.61 -2.82
N ILE A 168 -19.00 -4.45 -1.79
CA ILE A 168 -19.89 -4.17 -0.62
C ILE A 168 -19.36 -3.12 0.37
N GLY A 169 -18.23 -2.47 0.05
CA GLY A 169 -17.68 -1.38 0.88
C GLY A 169 -16.93 -1.83 2.15
N LYS A 170 -16.39 -3.05 2.23
CA LYS A 170 -15.65 -3.55 3.41
C LYS A 170 -14.63 -2.55 3.98
N SER A 171 -13.75 -2.04 3.13
CA SER A 171 -12.74 -1.03 3.52
C SER A 171 -13.26 0.40 3.58
N HIS A 172 -14.49 0.69 3.10
CA HIS A 172 -15.20 1.94 3.39
C HIS A 172 -15.72 1.93 4.84
N TRP A 173 -16.37 0.85 5.26
CA TRP A 173 -16.81 0.66 6.65
C TRP A 173 -15.64 0.75 7.64
N ALA A 174 -14.49 0.14 7.31
CA ALA A 174 -13.29 0.21 8.15
C ALA A 174 -12.75 1.64 8.35
N ARG A 175 -12.78 2.48 7.29
CA ARG A 175 -12.44 3.92 7.37
C ARG A 175 -13.47 4.67 8.21
N ARG A 176 -14.76 4.40 7.95
CA ARG A 176 -15.90 5.04 8.63
C ARG A 176 -15.93 4.79 10.13
N PHE A 177 -15.56 3.57 10.55
CA PHE A 177 -15.36 3.22 11.96
C PHE A 177 -14.27 4.08 12.61
N GLY A 178 -13.12 4.25 11.95
CA GLY A 178 -12.04 5.11 12.43
C GLY A 178 -12.42 6.60 12.48
N GLU A 179 -13.17 7.10 11.51
CA GLU A 179 -13.72 8.47 11.50
C GLU A 179 -14.63 8.73 12.71
N LEU A 180 -15.62 7.86 12.95
CA LEU A 180 -16.61 8.02 14.03
C LEU A 180 -15.99 7.92 15.44
N LEU A 181 -14.83 7.25 15.55
CA LEU A 181 -13.97 7.22 16.73
C LEU A 181 -12.99 8.40 16.82
N SER A 182 -12.78 9.16 15.75
CA SER A 182 -11.72 10.16 15.62
C SER A 182 -10.30 9.61 15.90
N VAL A 183 -10.05 8.36 15.50
CA VAL A 183 -8.73 7.71 15.61
C VAL A 183 -7.97 7.75 14.27
N PRO A 184 -6.64 7.86 14.28
CA PRO A 184 -5.84 7.74 13.08
C PRO A 184 -6.08 6.38 12.41
N THR A 185 -6.36 6.43 11.11
CA THR A 185 -6.69 5.25 10.31
C THR A 185 -5.71 5.12 9.15
N ALA A 186 -5.05 3.96 9.03
CA ALA A 186 -4.11 3.68 7.96
C ALA A 186 -4.57 2.47 7.14
N VAL A 187 -4.72 2.66 5.83
CA VAL A 187 -5.03 1.59 4.88
C VAL A 187 -3.74 1.07 4.25
N ILE A 188 -3.63 -0.26 4.19
CA ILE A 188 -2.58 -1.03 3.54
C ILE A 188 -3.26 -1.96 2.53
N GLU A 189 -2.90 -1.87 1.27
CA GLU A 189 -3.35 -2.81 0.24
C GLU A 189 -2.45 -4.05 0.26
N ALA A 190 -3.02 -5.26 0.31
CA ALA A 190 -2.26 -6.51 0.35
C ALA A 190 -1.65 -6.93 -1.01
N THR A 191 -1.89 -6.15 -2.07
CA THR A 191 -1.44 -6.40 -3.43
C THR A 191 0.00 -5.95 -3.67
N GLY A 192 0.97 -6.84 -3.44
CA GLY A 192 2.35 -6.61 -3.86
C GLY A 192 3.37 -7.63 -3.35
N GLU A 193 4.51 -7.72 -4.01
CA GLU A 193 5.67 -8.41 -3.45
C GLU A 193 6.21 -7.59 -2.26
N ASN A 194 6.29 -8.21 -1.08
CA ASN A 194 6.82 -7.64 0.17
C ASN A 194 5.93 -6.63 0.94
N VAL A 195 4.60 -6.68 0.84
CA VAL A 195 3.69 -5.84 1.66
C VAL A 195 3.96 -5.97 3.18
N SER A 196 4.46 -7.12 3.64
CA SER A 196 4.90 -7.33 5.03
C SER A 196 5.85 -6.22 5.51
N PHE A 197 6.90 -5.86 4.74
CA PHE A 197 7.79 -4.74 5.11
C PHE A 197 7.10 -3.38 5.09
N GLY A 198 6.04 -3.19 4.29
CA GLY A 198 5.21 -1.99 4.34
C GLY A 198 4.45 -1.84 5.67
N VAL A 199 4.06 -2.94 6.30
CA VAL A 199 3.37 -2.94 7.60
C VAL A 199 4.35 -2.85 8.77
N VAL A 200 5.26 -3.83 8.90
CA VAL A 200 6.15 -3.96 10.07
C VAL A 200 7.43 -3.15 9.96
N GLY A 201 7.83 -2.76 8.75
CA GLY A 201 9.12 -2.15 8.45
C GLY A 201 10.14 -3.16 7.98
N SER A 202 11.07 -2.68 7.16
CA SER A 202 12.26 -3.44 6.76
C SER A 202 13.23 -3.61 7.94
N GLN A 203 14.05 -4.67 7.91
CA GLN A 203 15.18 -4.79 8.85
C GLN A 203 16.17 -3.64 8.66
N ARG A 204 16.68 -3.11 9.76
CA ARG A 204 17.73 -2.09 9.74
C ARG A 204 19.05 -2.61 9.17
N GLY A 205 19.69 -1.80 8.33
CA GLY A 205 21.03 -2.08 7.77
C GLY A 205 21.02 -2.44 6.29
N TRP A 206 19.84 -2.75 5.74
CA TRP A 206 19.65 -2.95 4.30
C TRP A 206 19.58 -1.61 3.55
N GLY A 207 20.04 -1.57 2.30
CA GLY A 207 19.92 -0.38 1.45
C GLY A 207 18.45 0.00 1.27
N GLY A 208 18.08 1.25 1.58
CA GLY A 208 16.69 1.70 1.57
C GLY A 208 15.86 1.34 2.81
N SER A 209 16.49 0.93 3.93
CA SER A 209 15.77 0.63 5.20
C SER A 209 14.78 1.74 5.58
N CYS A 210 13.50 1.37 5.78
CA CYS A 210 12.42 2.22 6.30
C CYS A 210 11.68 1.57 7.50
N PRO A 211 11.11 2.39 8.41
CA PRO A 211 10.12 1.93 9.39
C PRO A 211 8.79 1.56 8.71
N GLY A 212 8.00 0.72 9.37
CA GLY A 212 6.71 0.27 8.85
C GLY A 212 5.56 1.26 9.12
N ARG A 213 4.54 1.24 8.25
CA ARG A 213 3.39 2.14 8.35
C ARG A 213 2.64 2.02 9.68
N LEU A 214 2.71 0.85 10.34
CA LEU A 214 2.20 0.65 11.70
C LEU A 214 2.84 1.62 12.71
N ILE A 215 4.17 1.56 12.87
CA ILE A 215 4.89 2.38 13.84
C ILE A 215 4.90 3.86 13.42
N GLU A 216 4.95 4.16 12.13
CA GLU A 216 4.82 5.55 11.66
C GLU A 216 3.48 6.17 12.01
N THR A 217 2.36 5.43 11.86
CA THR A 217 1.02 5.92 12.20
C THR A 217 0.93 6.29 13.68
N VAL A 218 1.47 5.46 14.58
CA VAL A 218 1.47 5.76 16.03
C VAL A 218 2.40 6.93 16.37
N LEU A 219 3.63 6.97 15.82
CA LEU A 219 4.59 8.05 16.09
C LEU A 219 4.10 9.43 15.60
N GLN A 220 3.41 9.48 14.45
CA GLN A 220 2.88 10.72 13.88
C GLN A 220 1.64 11.21 14.65
N SER A 221 0.70 10.32 14.95
CA SER A 221 -0.60 10.66 15.57
C SER A 221 -0.55 10.80 17.10
N ARG A 222 0.44 10.16 17.75
CA ARG A 222 0.53 9.94 19.20
C ARG A 222 -0.75 9.30 19.77
N VAL A 223 -1.32 8.33 19.05
CA VAL A 223 -2.42 7.46 19.51
C VAL A 223 -2.03 6.00 19.36
N ALA A 224 -2.11 5.22 20.44
CA ALA A 224 -1.67 3.83 20.49
C ALA A 224 -2.74 2.80 20.08
N ASN A 225 -4.00 3.23 19.92
CA ASN A 225 -5.06 2.46 19.27
C ASN A 225 -5.50 3.06 17.91
N PRO A 226 -4.62 3.08 16.89
CA PRO A 226 -5.03 3.37 15.51
C PRO A 226 -5.91 2.25 14.95
N VAL A 227 -6.68 2.56 13.90
CA VAL A 227 -7.33 1.55 13.06
C VAL A 227 -6.39 1.22 11.89
N MET A 228 -5.90 -0.02 11.86
CA MET A 228 -5.02 -0.53 10.81
C MET A 228 -5.83 -1.44 9.89
N VAL A 229 -6.09 -0.95 8.67
CA VAL A 229 -6.88 -1.66 7.67
C VAL A 229 -5.95 -2.39 6.70
N VAL A 230 -6.13 -3.71 6.57
CA VAL A 230 -5.38 -4.54 5.61
C VAL A 230 -6.37 -5.04 4.56
N ASP A 231 -6.37 -4.41 3.39
CA ASP A 231 -7.38 -4.62 2.34
C ASP A 231 -6.97 -5.79 1.42
N GLU A 232 -7.92 -6.69 1.16
CA GLU A 232 -7.80 -7.87 0.30
C GLU A 232 -6.67 -8.84 0.70
N VAL A 233 -6.60 -9.19 1.99
CA VAL A 233 -5.49 -9.97 2.58
C VAL A 233 -5.25 -11.33 1.90
N GLU A 234 -6.24 -11.91 1.21
CA GLU A 234 -6.07 -13.13 0.40
C GLU A 234 -5.22 -12.96 -0.86
N LYS A 235 -4.89 -11.73 -1.23
CA LYS A 235 -3.99 -11.40 -2.37
C LYS A 235 -2.53 -11.26 -1.95
N ALA A 236 -2.22 -11.34 -0.65
CA ALA A 236 -0.85 -11.32 -0.16
C ALA A 236 -0.09 -12.59 -0.58
N GLY A 237 0.88 -12.45 -1.48
CA GLY A 237 1.71 -13.58 -1.93
C GLY A 237 2.57 -14.15 -0.79
N THR A 238 2.58 -15.48 -0.64
CA THR A 238 3.50 -16.19 0.25
C THR A 238 4.93 -16.12 -0.30
N ALA A 239 5.67 -15.09 0.10
CA ALA A 239 7.06 -14.88 -0.30
C ALA A 239 7.98 -15.92 0.36
N VAL A 240 8.26 -17.01 -0.36
CA VAL A 240 9.20 -18.06 0.08
C VAL A 240 10.64 -17.58 -0.13
N SER A 241 11.37 -17.41 0.97
CA SER A 241 12.80 -17.09 0.96
C SER A 241 13.63 -18.18 0.29
N MET A 242 14.79 -17.83 -0.26
CA MET A 242 15.78 -18.80 -0.78
C MET A 242 16.28 -19.82 0.27
N LYS A 243 15.98 -19.60 1.56
CA LYS A 243 16.24 -20.53 2.67
C LYS A 243 15.00 -21.33 3.14
N GLY A 244 13.90 -21.32 2.40
CA GLY A 244 12.70 -22.11 2.68
C GLY A 244 11.71 -21.51 3.68
N HIS A 245 12.09 -20.47 4.44
CA HIS A 245 11.15 -19.73 5.30
C HIS A 245 10.23 -18.82 4.49
N ALA A 246 8.93 -18.92 4.69
CA ALA A 246 7.97 -17.94 4.19
C ALA A 246 7.97 -16.68 5.09
N PHE A 247 7.97 -15.50 4.46
CA PHE A 247 7.85 -14.20 5.13
C PHE A 247 6.70 -13.38 4.49
N GLY A 248 5.54 -14.01 4.40
CA GLY A 248 4.32 -13.36 3.91
C GLY A 248 3.75 -12.31 4.88
N LEU A 249 2.63 -11.71 4.47
CA LEU A 249 1.92 -10.72 5.28
C LEU A 249 1.25 -11.34 6.50
N ALA A 250 0.71 -12.57 6.37
CA ALA A 250 0.03 -13.25 7.46
C ALA A 250 0.99 -13.52 8.63
N GLU A 251 2.17 -14.07 8.35
CA GLU A 251 3.21 -14.40 9.32
C GLU A 251 3.74 -13.15 10.04
N ALA A 252 3.83 -12.01 9.34
CA ALA A 252 4.18 -10.72 9.93
C ALA A 252 3.08 -10.15 10.84
N LEU A 253 1.81 -10.50 10.61
CA LEU A 253 0.66 -10.06 11.43
C LEU A 253 0.43 -10.94 12.66
N LEU A 254 0.73 -12.25 12.63
CA LEU A 254 0.52 -13.16 13.77
C LEU A 254 0.95 -12.61 15.16
N PRO A 255 2.16 -12.05 15.34
CA PRO A 255 2.59 -11.50 16.64
C PRO A 255 1.94 -10.15 17.02
N LEU A 256 1.17 -9.53 16.11
CA LEU A 256 0.48 -8.25 16.29
C LEU A 256 -1.03 -8.39 16.50
N LEU A 257 -1.62 -9.53 16.08
CA LEU A 257 -3.05 -9.84 16.29
C LEU A 257 -3.35 -10.33 17.72
N GLU A 258 -2.33 -10.77 18.45
CA GLU A 258 -2.46 -11.35 19.80
C GLU A 258 -1.93 -10.36 20.87
N PRO A 259 -2.79 -9.81 21.75
CA PRO A 259 -2.41 -8.70 22.65
C PRO A 259 -1.19 -8.97 23.53
N LEU A 260 -1.03 -10.20 24.05
CA LEU A 260 0.12 -10.55 24.90
C LEU A 260 1.45 -10.44 24.15
N THR A 261 1.50 -10.98 22.92
CA THR A 261 2.67 -10.91 22.04
C THR A 261 2.91 -9.48 21.54
N ALA A 262 1.84 -8.76 21.20
CA ALA A 262 1.88 -7.39 20.72
C ALA A 262 2.39 -6.39 21.78
N THR A 263 2.21 -6.69 23.09
CA THR A 263 2.67 -5.83 24.21
C THR A 263 4.19 -5.59 24.20
N ARG A 264 4.98 -6.49 23.59
CA ARG A 264 6.45 -6.39 23.54
C ARG A 264 6.99 -6.63 22.12
N TRP A 265 6.23 -6.18 21.11
CA TRP A 265 6.56 -6.36 19.71
C TRP A 265 7.87 -5.63 19.33
N SER A 266 8.82 -6.37 18.75
CA SER A 266 10.13 -5.82 18.36
C SER A 266 10.09 -5.28 16.93
N CYS A 267 10.35 -3.98 16.75
CA CYS A 267 10.35 -3.35 15.44
C CYS A 267 11.61 -3.72 14.62
N PRO A 268 11.49 -4.28 13.41
CA PRO A 268 12.64 -4.60 12.55
C PRO A 268 13.56 -3.41 12.22
N TYR A 269 12.98 -2.20 12.15
CA TYR A 269 13.70 -0.97 11.83
C TYR A 269 14.36 -0.32 13.04
N TYR A 270 13.61 -0.06 14.12
CA TYR A 270 14.16 0.59 15.32
C TYR A 270 14.93 -0.37 16.23
N GLN A 271 14.73 -1.69 16.08
CA GLN A 271 15.38 -2.74 16.88
C GLN A 271 15.14 -2.56 18.39
N VAL A 272 13.97 -2.03 18.75
CA VAL A 272 13.46 -1.86 20.11
C VAL A 272 12.01 -2.35 20.18
N LYS A 273 11.52 -2.59 21.39
CA LYS A 273 10.17 -3.11 21.64
C LYS A 273 9.16 -2.00 21.89
N PHE A 274 7.96 -2.20 21.36
CA PHE A 274 6.81 -1.31 21.53
C PHE A 274 5.58 -2.09 22.02
N ASP A 275 4.70 -1.40 22.75
CA ASP A 275 3.35 -1.92 23.06
C ASP A 275 2.40 -1.63 21.89
N MET A 276 2.15 -2.66 21.08
CA MET A 276 1.18 -2.65 19.99
C MET A 276 -0.14 -3.34 20.38
N SER A 277 -0.34 -3.71 21.65
CA SER A 277 -1.50 -4.51 22.12
C SER A 277 -2.86 -3.80 22.08
N TRP A 278 -2.86 -2.53 21.69
CA TRP A 278 -4.03 -1.66 21.58
C TRP A 278 -4.42 -1.35 20.13
N VAL A 279 -3.62 -1.77 19.15
CA VAL A 279 -3.87 -1.54 17.72
C VAL A 279 -5.13 -2.29 17.28
N MET A 280 -6.09 -1.58 16.66
CA MET A 280 -7.32 -2.18 16.16
C MET A 280 -7.12 -2.64 14.71
N TRP A 281 -7.18 -3.95 14.47
CA TRP A 281 -6.95 -4.56 13.16
C TRP A 281 -8.26 -4.83 12.42
N VAL A 282 -8.36 -4.35 11.18
CA VAL A 282 -9.49 -4.65 10.27
C VAL A 282 -8.95 -5.19 8.95
N LEU A 283 -8.98 -6.51 8.81
CA LEU A 283 -8.61 -7.23 7.59
C LEU A 283 -9.86 -7.32 6.70
N THR A 284 -9.71 -7.21 5.38
CA THR A 284 -10.80 -7.51 4.43
C THR A 284 -10.43 -8.69 3.55
N SER A 285 -11.41 -9.52 3.20
CA SER A 285 -11.24 -10.59 2.23
C SER A 285 -12.44 -10.78 1.31
N ASN A 286 -12.17 -11.35 0.13
CA ASN A 286 -13.18 -11.82 -0.81
C ASN A 286 -13.42 -13.34 -0.75
N ASP A 287 -12.48 -14.09 -0.15
CA ASP A 287 -12.47 -15.56 -0.10
C ASP A 287 -11.48 -16.05 1.00
N HIS A 288 -11.89 -15.97 2.27
CA HIS A 288 -11.05 -16.31 3.43
C HIS A 288 -10.38 -17.70 3.37
N ARG A 289 -10.92 -18.65 2.59
CA ARG A 289 -10.39 -20.03 2.43
C ARG A 289 -8.99 -20.09 1.80
N ARG A 290 -8.48 -18.96 1.30
CA ARG A 290 -7.12 -18.78 0.77
C ARG A 290 -6.12 -18.34 1.83
N LEU A 291 -6.59 -17.95 3.02
CA LEU A 291 -5.76 -17.50 4.12
C LEU A 291 -5.21 -18.70 4.91
N PRO A 292 -4.02 -18.60 5.51
CA PRO A 292 -3.43 -19.69 6.28
C PRO A 292 -4.14 -19.83 7.64
N GLU A 293 -4.38 -21.07 8.05
CA GLU A 293 -5.12 -21.41 9.30
C GLU A 293 -4.63 -20.67 10.57
N PRO A 294 -3.32 -20.45 10.82
CA PRO A 294 -2.87 -19.67 11.97
C PRO A 294 -3.36 -18.21 12.02
N LEU A 295 -3.74 -17.64 10.87
CA LEU A 295 -4.37 -16.32 10.76
C LEU A 295 -5.86 -16.41 11.11
N LEU A 296 -6.58 -17.37 10.52
CA LEU A 296 -8.01 -17.59 10.76
C LEU A 296 -8.29 -17.91 12.24
N SER A 297 -7.42 -18.70 12.87
CA SER A 297 -7.45 -19.02 14.30
C SER A 297 -7.31 -17.79 15.22
N ARG A 298 -6.65 -16.71 14.76
CA ARG A 298 -6.50 -15.44 15.51
C ARG A 298 -7.47 -14.33 15.08
N CYS A 299 -8.03 -14.44 13.88
CA CYS A 299 -8.89 -13.45 13.25
C CYS A 299 -10.00 -14.18 12.48
N PRO A 300 -11.03 -14.72 13.17
CA PRO A 300 -12.06 -15.52 12.53
C PRO A 300 -12.85 -14.71 11.49
N PRO A 301 -13.23 -15.32 10.35
CA PRO A 301 -13.97 -14.63 9.30
C PRO A 301 -15.39 -14.25 9.78
N ILE A 302 -15.71 -12.96 9.68
CA ILE A 302 -17.05 -12.40 9.86
C ILE A 302 -17.72 -12.44 8.49
N PRO A 303 -18.70 -13.34 8.24
CA PRO A 303 -19.30 -13.51 6.92
C PRO A 303 -20.27 -12.36 6.62
N LEU A 304 -20.04 -11.68 5.51
CA LEU A 304 -20.83 -10.55 5.04
C LEU A 304 -21.66 -10.96 3.81
N ARG A 305 -22.97 -10.70 3.88
CA ARG A 305 -23.89 -10.95 2.77
C ARG A 305 -23.69 -9.97 1.61
N PRO A 306 -24.16 -10.30 0.39
CA PRO A 306 -24.29 -9.33 -0.69
C PRO A 306 -25.14 -8.12 -0.28
N LEU A 307 -24.78 -6.96 -0.84
CA LEU A 307 -25.55 -5.73 -0.76
C LEU A 307 -26.84 -5.87 -1.59
N THR A 308 -28.01 -5.56 -1.01
CA THR A 308 -29.26 -5.54 -1.79
C THR A 308 -29.38 -4.24 -2.59
N LEU A 309 -30.19 -4.27 -3.66
CA LEU A 309 -30.42 -3.08 -4.49
C LEU A 309 -31.02 -1.91 -3.69
N ALA A 310 -31.97 -2.17 -2.79
CA ALA A 310 -32.60 -1.14 -1.97
C ALA A 310 -31.58 -0.45 -1.03
N GLU A 311 -30.66 -1.23 -0.45
CA GLU A 311 -29.57 -0.70 0.37
C GLU A 311 -28.55 0.08 -0.44
N LEU A 312 -28.18 -0.40 -1.64
CA LEU A 312 -27.29 0.34 -2.55
C LEU A 312 -27.91 1.69 -2.94
N GLN A 313 -29.19 1.72 -3.28
CA GLN A 313 -29.92 2.96 -3.56
C GLN A 313 -29.98 3.88 -2.33
N GLY A 314 -30.24 3.33 -1.14
CA GLY A 314 -30.25 4.09 0.11
C GLY A 314 -28.89 4.72 0.44
N PHE A 315 -27.81 3.94 0.29
CA PHE A 315 -26.43 4.39 0.46
C PHE A 315 -26.08 5.48 -0.57
N VAL A 316 -26.33 5.26 -1.86
CA VAL A 316 -26.06 6.25 -2.93
C VAL A 316 -26.83 7.55 -2.69
N ARG A 317 -28.08 7.50 -2.20
CA ARG A 317 -28.84 8.70 -1.82
C ARG A 317 -28.19 9.44 -0.64
N ARG A 318 -27.89 8.76 0.48
CA ARG A 318 -27.22 9.38 1.65
C ARG A 318 -25.87 9.98 1.27
N GLU A 319 -25.04 9.22 0.57
CA GLU A 319 -23.71 9.61 0.10
C GLU A 319 -23.74 10.69 -0.99
N GLY A 320 -24.84 10.81 -1.73
CA GLY A 320 -25.14 11.90 -2.65
C GLY A 320 -25.41 13.21 -1.93
N VAL A 321 -26.32 13.18 -0.93
CA VAL A 321 -26.66 14.33 -0.09
C VAL A 321 -25.42 14.85 0.67
N LYS A 322 -24.64 13.96 1.30
CA LYS A 322 -23.38 14.33 1.99
C LYS A 322 -22.34 15.00 1.08
N ARG A 323 -22.39 14.76 -0.25
CA ARG A 323 -21.50 15.39 -1.24
C ARG A 323 -22.19 16.48 -2.06
N THR A 324 -23.36 16.95 -1.63
CA THR A 324 -24.15 18.02 -2.25
C THR A 324 -24.41 17.75 -3.75
N LEU A 325 -24.67 16.48 -4.12
CA LEU A 325 -25.10 16.09 -5.46
C LEU A 325 -26.60 16.37 -5.62
N SER A 326 -27.01 16.86 -6.78
CA SER A 326 -28.41 17.19 -7.06
C SER A 326 -29.29 15.94 -7.10
N GLU A 327 -30.55 16.06 -6.67
CA GLU A 327 -31.48 14.93 -6.56
C GLU A 327 -31.73 14.19 -7.89
N THR A 328 -31.54 14.88 -9.02
CA THR A 328 -31.52 14.30 -10.37
C THR A 328 -30.50 13.17 -10.59
N ALA A 329 -29.54 12.97 -9.67
CA ALA A 329 -28.62 11.83 -9.68
C ALA A 329 -29.13 10.61 -8.85
N GLY A 330 -30.22 10.75 -8.09
CA GLY A 330 -30.73 9.72 -7.17
C GLY A 330 -32.00 8.99 -7.63
N ASP A 331 -32.64 9.44 -8.71
CA ASP A 331 -33.99 9.02 -9.10
C ASP A 331 -34.01 7.76 -10.00
N LEU A 332 -33.65 6.62 -9.41
CA LEU A 332 -33.65 5.30 -10.06
C LEU A 332 -35.09 4.72 -10.21
N ARG A 333 -36.01 5.48 -10.83
CA ARG A 333 -37.41 5.09 -11.07
C ARG A 333 -37.67 4.36 -12.40
N GLY A 334 -36.62 4.03 -13.16
CA GLY A 334 -36.77 3.12 -14.30
C GLY A 334 -37.04 1.69 -13.82
N PRO A 335 -37.89 0.90 -14.51
CA PRO A 335 -38.07 -0.51 -14.17
C PRO A 335 -36.76 -1.27 -14.40
N LEU A 336 -36.18 -1.81 -13.34
CA LEU A 336 -35.00 -2.67 -13.47
C LEU A 336 -35.40 -4.05 -14.04
N PRO A 337 -34.49 -4.71 -14.78
CA PRO A 337 -34.73 -6.07 -15.26
C PRO A 337 -34.98 -7.02 -14.08
N SER A 338 -35.96 -7.92 -14.24
CA SER A 338 -36.36 -8.88 -13.23
C SER A 338 -35.21 -9.80 -12.83
N LEU A 339 -34.95 -9.91 -11.52
CA LEU A 339 -34.03 -10.92 -10.98
C LEU A 339 -34.58 -12.32 -11.26
N PRO A 340 -33.77 -13.27 -11.76
CA PRO A 340 -34.21 -14.64 -11.98
C PRO A 340 -34.52 -15.35 -10.65
N SER A 341 -35.51 -16.25 -10.68
CA SER A 341 -35.96 -17.00 -9.50
C SER A 341 -34.86 -17.89 -8.92
N ALA A 342 -34.97 -18.20 -7.62
CA ALA A 342 -33.94 -18.90 -6.87
C ALA A 342 -33.81 -20.38 -7.25
N ALA A 343 -32.59 -20.78 -7.62
CA ALA A 343 -32.13 -22.16 -7.64
C ALA A 343 -30.84 -22.26 -6.82
N SER A 344 -30.66 -23.37 -6.10
CA SER A 344 -29.55 -23.58 -5.15
C SER A 344 -28.91 -24.96 -5.35
N PRO A 345 -27.64 -25.18 -4.93
CA PRO A 345 -26.54 -24.22 -4.93
C PRO A 345 -25.22 -24.84 -5.46
N GLN A 346 -24.49 -24.13 -6.33
CA GLN A 346 -23.08 -24.45 -6.65
C GLN A 346 -22.22 -23.16 -6.77
N PRO A 347 -20.89 -23.24 -6.57
CA PRO A 347 -20.14 -22.14 -5.95
C PRO A 347 -19.84 -20.96 -6.88
N ALA A 348 -19.96 -19.75 -6.34
CA ALA A 348 -19.85 -18.51 -7.09
C ALA A 348 -18.44 -17.88 -7.07
N GLY A 349 -17.98 -17.42 -8.23
CA GLY A 349 -17.20 -16.18 -8.38
C GLY A 349 -18.05 -15.22 -9.21
N ARG A 350 -18.66 -14.14 -8.70
CA ARG A 350 -18.17 -13.06 -7.82
C ARG A 350 -17.00 -12.28 -8.43
N HIS A 351 -17.06 -10.96 -8.64
CA HIS A 351 -18.16 -9.98 -8.70
C HIS A 351 -17.61 -8.69 -9.37
N ALA A 352 -18.44 -7.67 -9.61
CA ALA A 352 -18.06 -6.44 -10.34
C ALA A 352 -17.95 -5.19 -9.43
N HIS A 353 -17.34 -4.12 -9.99
CA HIS A 353 -17.37 -2.71 -9.53
C HIS A 353 -16.70 -2.37 -8.17
N ALA A 354 -16.35 -1.13 -7.82
CA ALA A 354 -15.92 0.11 -8.53
C ALA A 354 -15.47 1.12 -7.39
N ALA A 355 -15.40 2.46 -7.46
CA ALA A 355 -15.67 3.52 -8.44
C ALA A 355 -14.93 4.82 -8.02
N ALA A 356 -14.64 5.75 -8.94
CA ALA A 356 -14.37 7.16 -8.60
C ALA A 356 -14.64 8.11 -9.79
N ARG A 357 -15.31 9.25 -9.54
CA ARG A 357 -15.40 10.40 -10.46
C ARG A 357 -15.00 11.69 -9.74
N ARG A 358 -14.48 12.66 -10.50
CA ARG A 358 -14.16 14.03 -10.05
C ARG A 358 -15.43 14.89 -9.90
N ARG A 359 -15.28 16.07 -9.28
CA ARG A 359 -16.11 17.26 -9.57
C ARG A 359 -15.28 18.28 -10.35
N SER A 360 -15.97 19.18 -11.05
CA SER A 360 -15.44 20.35 -11.75
C SER A 360 -16.29 21.59 -11.42
N GLY A 361 -15.69 22.77 -11.57
CA GLY A 361 -16.29 24.08 -11.39
C GLY A 361 -15.29 25.14 -11.86
N THR A 362 -15.76 26.24 -12.47
CA THR A 362 -15.00 26.94 -13.51
C THR A 362 -14.70 28.42 -13.23
N ALA A 363 -13.59 28.89 -13.79
CA ALA A 363 -13.36 30.26 -14.30
C ALA A 363 -13.42 31.47 -13.34
N ALA A 364 -12.31 31.71 -12.65
CA ALA A 364 -11.64 33.02 -12.49
C ALA A 364 -10.15 32.69 -12.28
N GLY A 365 -9.14 33.51 -12.55
CA GLY A 365 -8.98 34.95 -12.73
C GLY A 365 -7.48 35.21 -12.47
N SER A 366 -6.89 36.28 -12.99
CA SER A 366 -5.42 36.42 -13.01
C SER A 366 -4.78 36.67 -11.62
N ALA A 367 -3.48 36.34 -11.55
CA ALA A 367 -2.49 36.74 -10.54
C ALA A 367 -2.64 36.23 -9.08
N LEU A 368 -1.64 35.46 -8.65
CA LEU A 368 -0.60 36.01 -7.77
C LEU A 368 0.72 35.22 -7.85
N ILE A 369 1.73 35.76 -8.53
CA ILE A 369 3.12 35.34 -8.31
C ILE A 369 3.66 36.21 -7.17
N ARG A 370 4.03 35.59 -6.04
CA ARG A 370 4.82 36.25 -4.99
C ARG A 370 6.03 35.39 -4.61
N HIS A 371 7.11 36.09 -4.27
CA HIS A 371 8.46 35.54 -4.29
C HIS A 371 8.73 34.49 -3.20
N VAL A 372 9.54 33.49 -3.57
CA VAL A 372 10.49 32.84 -2.67
C VAL A 372 11.89 33.23 -3.17
N HIS A 373 12.70 33.86 -2.33
CA HIS A 373 14.07 34.24 -2.70
C HIS A 373 14.99 33.00 -2.81
N PRO A 374 16.00 33.02 -3.69
CA PRO A 374 16.78 31.83 -4.00
C PRO A 374 17.82 31.51 -2.91
N CYS A 375 17.80 30.28 -2.40
CA CYS A 375 18.98 29.71 -1.76
C CYS A 375 19.96 29.25 -2.86
N SER A 376 21.18 29.77 -2.84
CA SER A 376 22.16 29.53 -3.91
C SER A 376 22.79 28.14 -3.81
N TYR A 377 22.46 27.25 -4.75
CA TYR A 377 23.19 26.00 -4.98
C TYR A 377 23.73 25.94 -6.40
N ARG A 378 24.92 25.36 -6.59
CA ARG A 378 25.63 25.39 -7.89
C ARG A 378 24.88 24.54 -8.94
N ARG A 379 24.59 25.13 -10.11
CA ARG A 379 24.05 24.43 -11.28
C ARG A 379 25.10 23.45 -11.83
N SER A 380 24.92 22.16 -11.59
CA SER A 380 25.60 21.09 -12.34
C SER A 380 24.87 20.83 -13.65
N ALA A 381 25.59 20.48 -14.71
CA ALA A 381 24.98 20.13 -15.99
C ALA A 381 24.16 18.83 -15.89
N MET A 382 23.03 18.77 -16.59
CA MET A 382 22.17 17.58 -16.63
C MET A 382 22.84 16.51 -17.51
N LYS A 383 23.32 15.45 -16.87
CA LYS A 383 23.82 14.23 -17.53
C LYS A 383 22.99 13.04 -17.06
N LEU A 384 22.48 12.26 -18.01
CA LEU A 384 21.62 11.11 -17.75
C LEU A 384 22.39 9.96 -17.09
N SER A 385 21.70 9.09 -16.33
CA SER A 385 22.29 7.82 -15.94
C SER A 385 22.36 6.86 -17.14
N PRO A 386 23.24 5.84 -17.14
CA PRO A 386 23.34 4.90 -18.26
C PRO A 386 22.03 4.17 -18.57
N GLU A 387 21.15 3.97 -17.59
CA GLU A 387 19.84 3.34 -17.79
C GLU A 387 18.83 4.30 -18.43
N ASP A 388 18.86 5.58 -18.05
CA ASP A 388 17.96 6.61 -18.60
C ASP A 388 18.38 6.99 -20.02
N ARG A 389 19.70 7.05 -20.28
CA ARG A 389 20.28 7.22 -21.62
C ARG A 389 19.82 6.10 -22.56
N ALA A 390 19.97 4.84 -22.16
CA ALA A 390 19.56 3.69 -22.96
C ALA A 390 18.04 3.69 -23.24
N TRP A 391 17.21 4.20 -22.32
CA TRP A 391 15.77 4.37 -22.55
C TRP A 391 15.48 5.51 -23.54
N ILE A 392 16.16 6.65 -23.43
CA ILE A 392 16.05 7.76 -24.39
C ILE A 392 16.47 7.31 -25.80
N ASP A 393 17.56 6.55 -25.93
CA ASP A 393 18.01 6.01 -27.22
C ASP A 393 16.98 5.03 -27.82
N GLN A 394 16.34 4.18 -27.00
CA GLN A 394 15.26 3.30 -27.45
C GLN A 394 14.00 4.11 -27.86
N ALA A 395 13.66 5.18 -27.15
CA ALA A 395 12.54 6.05 -27.48
C ALA A 395 12.78 6.81 -28.79
N LEU A 396 14.01 7.31 -29.02
CA LEU A 396 14.40 7.98 -30.27
C LEU A 396 14.38 7.03 -31.47
N GLN A 397 14.81 5.77 -31.30
CA GLN A 397 14.65 4.73 -32.34
C GLN A 397 13.17 4.47 -32.67
N ALA A 398 12.29 4.45 -31.66
CA ALA A 398 10.85 4.30 -31.88
C ALA A 398 10.23 5.53 -32.56
N ILE A 399 10.71 6.74 -32.29
CA ILE A 399 10.28 7.99 -32.97
C ILE A 399 10.71 7.97 -34.44
N ALA A 400 11.97 7.66 -34.74
CA ALA A 400 12.47 7.57 -36.12
C ALA A 400 11.71 6.51 -36.94
N ALA A 401 11.30 5.41 -36.32
CA ALA A 401 10.46 4.40 -36.97
C ALA A 401 9.02 4.89 -37.27
N VAL A 402 8.48 5.84 -36.49
CA VAL A 402 7.20 6.50 -36.85
C VAL A 402 7.40 7.43 -38.04
N GLU A 403 8.48 8.22 -38.03
CA GLU A 403 8.75 9.22 -39.08
C GLU A 403 9.09 8.58 -40.44
N ALA A 404 9.64 7.37 -40.44
CA ALA A 404 9.81 6.55 -41.65
C ALA A 404 8.52 5.81 -42.10
N GLY A 405 7.53 5.70 -41.22
CA GLY A 405 6.36 4.83 -41.38
C GLY A 405 6.67 3.34 -41.13
N PRO A 406 5.64 2.53 -40.80
CA PRO A 406 5.81 1.08 -40.68
C PRO A 406 5.95 0.41 -42.05
N SER A 407 6.84 -0.57 -42.17
CA SER A 407 6.87 -1.44 -43.35
C SER A 407 5.76 -2.50 -43.31
N GLU A 408 5.42 -3.09 -44.46
CA GLU A 408 4.50 -4.24 -44.51
C GLU A 408 4.97 -5.39 -43.59
N ALA A 409 6.29 -5.61 -43.52
CA ALA A 409 6.89 -6.62 -42.66
C ALA A 409 6.77 -6.28 -41.15
N ASP A 410 6.86 -5.00 -40.77
CA ASP A 410 6.61 -4.55 -39.39
C ASP A 410 5.17 -4.87 -38.97
N ILE A 411 4.19 -4.55 -39.83
CA ILE A 411 2.77 -4.76 -39.54
C ILE A 411 2.41 -6.24 -39.57
N ALA A 412 2.86 -7.01 -40.57
CA ALA A 412 2.54 -8.43 -40.70
C ALA A 412 2.99 -9.29 -39.50
N HIS A 413 4.05 -8.88 -38.80
CA HIS A 413 4.56 -9.53 -37.60
C HIS A 413 4.17 -8.82 -36.29
N ALA A 414 3.43 -7.71 -36.35
CA ALA A 414 2.98 -6.97 -35.18
C ALA A 414 1.80 -7.69 -34.47
N PRO A 415 1.78 -7.76 -33.14
CA PRO A 415 0.65 -8.29 -32.39
C PRO A 415 -0.62 -7.45 -32.61
N VAL A 416 -1.78 -8.07 -32.61
CA VAL A 416 -3.07 -7.39 -32.81
C VAL A 416 -3.61 -6.92 -31.45
N LEU A 417 -3.97 -5.64 -31.35
CA LEU A 417 -4.69 -5.08 -30.22
C LEU A 417 -6.19 -5.07 -30.53
N SER A 418 -6.92 -5.95 -29.86
CA SER A 418 -8.40 -5.94 -29.82
C SER A 418 -8.91 -5.14 -28.63
N ASP A 419 -10.06 -4.50 -28.81
CA ASP A 419 -10.77 -3.73 -27.79
C ASP A 419 -9.87 -2.70 -27.11
N TRP A 420 -9.17 -1.91 -27.94
CA TRP A 420 -8.12 -1.01 -27.47
C TRP A 420 -8.65 0.37 -27.03
N LYS A 421 -8.00 0.97 -26.01
CA LYS A 421 -8.29 2.33 -25.54
C LYS A 421 -7.03 3.05 -25.02
N PRO A 422 -6.81 4.33 -25.38
CA PRO A 422 -5.68 5.12 -24.87
C PRO A 422 -5.92 5.66 -23.46
N LEU A 423 -4.87 5.63 -22.65
CA LEU A 423 -4.86 5.96 -21.22
C LEU A 423 -3.60 6.75 -20.85
N ILE A 424 -3.67 7.58 -19.81
CA ILE A 424 -2.51 8.16 -19.12
C ILE A 424 -2.35 7.48 -17.75
N SER A 425 -1.15 7.03 -17.42
CA SER A 425 -0.83 6.36 -16.15
C SER A 425 -0.68 7.34 -14.97
N PRO A 426 -0.65 6.85 -13.70
CA PRO A 426 -0.28 7.66 -12.54
C PRO A 426 1.09 8.33 -12.60
N LEU A 427 1.94 7.97 -13.58
CA LEU A 427 3.27 8.54 -13.83
C LEU A 427 3.29 9.42 -15.09
N GLU A 428 2.12 9.88 -15.55
CA GLU A 428 1.94 10.74 -16.74
C GLU A 428 2.31 10.07 -18.09
N HIS A 429 2.47 8.73 -18.13
CA HIS A 429 2.79 8.02 -19.38
C HIS A 429 1.53 7.73 -20.20
N VAL A 430 1.52 8.10 -21.48
CA VAL A 430 0.50 7.64 -22.44
C VAL A 430 0.73 6.16 -22.79
N MET A 431 -0.31 5.34 -22.73
CA MET A 431 -0.30 3.89 -22.99
C MET A 431 -1.61 3.47 -23.68
N LEU A 432 -1.64 2.27 -24.27
CA LEU A 432 -2.89 1.61 -24.65
C LEU A 432 -3.22 0.51 -23.65
N TRP A 433 -4.48 0.37 -23.26
CA TRP A 433 -5.03 -0.89 -22.73
C TRP A 433 -5.75 -1.63 -23.86
N SER A 434 -5.67 -2.97 -23.86
CA SER A 434 -6.25 -3.84 -24.90
C SER A 434 -6.13 -5.32 -24.52
N GLU A 435 -7.00 -6.17 -25.04
CA GLU A 435 -6.72 -7.60 -25.22
C GLU A 435 -5.78 -7.78 -26.43
N VAL A 436 -4.51 -8.15 -26.19
CA VAL A 436 -3.56 -8.42 -27.27
C VAL A 436 -3.65 -9.86 -27.74
N ILE A 437 -3.49 -10.08 -29.04
CA ILE A 437 -3.38 -11.38 -29.71
C ILE A 437 -1.99 -11.50 -30.36
N GLY A 438 -1.33 -12.65 -30.18
CA GLY A 438 -0.04 -12.94 -30.83
C GLY A 438 1.18 -12.24 -30.23
N HIS A 439 1.11 -11.71 -28.99
CA HIS A 439 2.24 -10.99 -28.40
C HIS A 439 3.43 -11.92 -28.11
N PRO A 440 4.64 -11.69 -28.67
CA PRO A 440 5.73 -12.69 -28.68
C PRO A 440 6.35 -13.00 -27.30
N ILE A 441 5.92 -12.31 -26.23
CA ILE A 441 6.32 -12.58 -24.84
C ILE A 441 5.14 -13.09 -23.99
N LEU A 442 3.90 -12.69 -24.33
CA LEU A 442 2.72 -12.86 -23.45
C LEU A 442 1.61 -13.74 -24.06
N GLY A 443 1.70 -14.09 -25.35
CA GLY A 443 0.64 -14.82 -26.06
C GLY A 443 -0.58 -13.93 -26.30
N ASN A 444 -1.76 -14.44 -25.93
CA ASN A 444 -3.01 -13.70 -25.98
C ASN A 444 -3.40 -13.32 -24.53
N SER A 445 -3.59 -12.02 -24.24
CA SER A 445 -3.75 -11.55 -22.86
C SER A 445 -4.22 -10.08 -22.77
N SER A 446 -4.88 -9.71 -21.67
CA SER A 446 -5.13 -8.31 -21.31
C SER A 446 -3.81 -7.62 -20.97
N ILE A 447 -3.50 -6.49 -21.61
CA ILE A 447 -2.27 -5.74 -21.37
C ILE A 447 -2.50 -4.23 -21.26
N THR A 448 -1.62 -3.56 -20.51
CA THR A 448 -1.26 -2.16 -20.74
C THR A 448 0.08 -2.12 -21.46
N THR A 449 0.19 -1.41 -22.58
CA THR A 449 1.43 -1.37 -23.39
C THR A 449 2.56 -0.61 -22.70
N SER A 450 3.79 -0.78 -23.19
CA SER A 450 4.84 0.23 -23.01
C SER A 450 4.38 1.58 -23.58
N GLN A 451 5.02 2.68 -23.17
CA GLN A 451 4.65 4.04 -23.57
C GLN A 451 4.42 4.17 -25.08
N LEU A 452 3.28 4.78 -25.43
CA LEU A 452 2.86 5.06 -26.79
C LEU A 452 3.69 6.23 -27.34
N ILE A 453 4.10 6.12 -28.60
CA ILE A 453 4.84 7.16 -29.34
C ILE A 453 3.96 7.75 -30.45
N ALA A 454 3.25 6.89 -31.20
CA ALA A 454 2.28 7.32 -32.19
C ALA A 454 1.17 6.27 -32.37
N ILE A 455 0.05 6.69 -32.92
CA ILE A 455 -1.08 5.82 -33.29
C ILE A 455 -1.71 6.32 -34.58
N ASN A 456 -2.18 5.41 -35.43
CA ASN A 456 -3.01 5.74 -36.58
C ASN A 456 -4.15 4.71 -36.70
N PRO A 457 -5.34 5.00 -36.15
CA PRO A 457 -6.48 4.11 -36.23
C PRO A 457 -6.99 3.88 -37.66
N GLY A 458 -6.89 4.90 -38.53
CA GLY A 458 -7.32 4.80 -39.93
C GLY A 458 -6.42 3.90 -40.79
N ALA A 459 -5.13 3.83 -40.46
CA ALA A 459 -4.17 2.90 -41.05
C ALA A 459 -3.98 1.60 -40.23
N GLY A 460 -4.79 1.38 -39.18
CA GLY A 460 -4.80 0.14 -38.42
C GLY A 460 -3.54 -0.18 -37.62
N TRP A 461 -2.77 0.82 -37.15
CA TRP A 461 -1.52 0.56 -36.41
C TRP A 461 -1.26 1.47 -35.20
N ALA A 462 -0.44 1.00 -34.26
CA ALA A 462 0.13 1.78 -33.17
C ALA A 462 1.64 1.50 -32.99
N ARG A 463 2.41 2.52 -32.61
CA ARG A 463 3.83 2.40 -32.26
C ARG A 463 4.09 2.79 -30.82
N THR A 464 4.72 1.87 -30.09
CA THR A 464 5.21 2.09 -28.73
C THR A 464 6.74 2.09 -28.70
N VAL A 465 7.33 2.49 -27.57
CA VAL A 465 8.79 2.37 -27.34
C VAL A 465 9.32 0.95 -27.62
N SER A 466 8.51 -0.10 -27.36
CA SER A 466 8.98 -1.50 -27.46
C SER A 466 8.65 -2.24 -28.76
N ARG A 467 7.62 -1.82 -29.54
CA ARG A 467 7.15 -2.48 -30.78
C ARG A 467 6.03 -1.72 -31.50
N TRP A 468 5.79 -2.13 -32.74
CA TRP A 468 4.54 -1.94 -33.47
C TRP A 468 3.43 -2.88 -32.98
N TYR A 469 2.19 -2.49 -33.25
CA TYR A 469 0.96 -3.25 -33.04
C TYR A 469 0.01 -3.02 -34.22
N GLN A 470 -0.72 -4.06 -34.64
CA GLN A 470 -1.94 -3.91 -35.44
C GLN A 470 -3.08 -3.44 -34.53
N LEU A 471 -4.02 -2.66 -35.05
CA LEU A 471 -5.24 -2.25 -34.37
C LEU A 471 -6.45 -2.94 -35.00
N ALA A 472 -7.19 -3.70 -34.20
CA ALA A 472 -8.55 -4.10 -34.53
C ALA A 472 -9.54 -3.03 -34.03
N GLN A 473 -10.73 -3.43 -33.59
CA GLN A 473 -11.75 -2.50 -33.09
C GLN A 473 -11.32 -1.79 -31.78
N PRO A 474 -11.59 -0.48 -31.62
CA PRO A 474 -11.46 0.22 -30.34
C PRO A 474 -12.66 -0.06 -29.43
N VAL A 475 -12.47 0.12 -28.10
CA VAL A 475 -13.56 -0.04 -27.11
C VAL A 475 -14.79 0.82 -27.42
N ALA A 476 -14.61 1.97 -28.08
CA ALA A 476 -15.70 2.86 -28.48
C ALA A 476 -16.79 2.17 -29.35
N VAL A 477 -16.44 1.13 -30.12
CA VAL A 477 -17.42 0.34 -30.89
C VAL A 477 -18.29 -0.51 -29.94
N ILE A 478 -17.69 -1.09 -28.91
CA ILE A 478 -18.39 -1.85 -27.87
C ILE A 478 -19.26 -0.92 -27.00
N ASP A 479 -18.73 0.23 -26.57
CA ASP A 479 -19.50 1.25 -25.84
C ASP A 479 -20.74 1.70 -26.65
N ALA A 480 -20.62 1.86 -27.98
CA ALA A 480 -21.73 2.23 -28.86
C ALA A 480 -22.77 1.08 -29.06
N VAL A 481 -22.31 -0.17 -29.20
CA VAL A 481 -23.21 -1.34 -29.30
C VAL A 481 -23.97 -1.55 -27.98
N LEU A 482 -23.30 -1.37 -26.83
CA LEU A 482 -23.94 -1.38 -25.52
C LEU A 482 -25.00 -0.26 -25.39
N ALA A 483 -24.67 0.98 -25.78
CA ALA A 483 -25.61 2.10 -25.74
C ALA A 483 -26.87 1.84 -26.60
N LYS A 484 -26.70 1.25 -27.79
CA LYS A 484 -27.82 0.85 -28.67
C LYS A 484 -28.68 -0.25 -28.04
N ASN A 485 -28.05 -1.30 -27.51
CA ASN A 485 -28.76 -2.43 -26.89
C ASN A 485 -29.48 -2.04 -25.58
N LEU A 486 -29.07 -0.95 -24.93
CA LEU A 486 -29.71 -0.36 -23.76
C LEU A 486 -30.77 0.70 -24.10
N GLY A 487 -31.13 0.87 -25.38
CA GLY A 487 -32.23 1.73 -25.82
C GLY A 487 -31.97 3.25 -25.72
N LEU A 488 -30.70 3.66 -25.58
CA LEU A 488 -30.35 5.08 -25.42
C LEU A 488 -30.50 5.84 -26.75
N LYS A 489 -31.46 6.78 -26.80
CA LYS A 489 -31.86 7.48 -28.04
C LYS A 489 -30.78 8.38 -28.68
N ASN A 490 -29.74 8.76 -27.94
CA ASN A 490 -28.57 9.47 -28.46
C ASN A 490 -27.28 8.73 -28.02
N PRO A 491 -26.52 8.12 -28.95
CA PRO A 491 -25.28 7.39 -28.62
C PRO A 491 -24.06 8.32 -28.39
N THR A 492 -24.26 9.64 -28.30
CA THR A 492 -23.17 10.62 -28.19
C THR A 492 -22.63 10.78 -26.76
N ALA A 493 -21.42 10.26 -26.56
CA ALA A 493 -20.37 10.74 -25.65
C ALA A 493 -20.53 10.66 -24.10
N ALA A 494 -21.71 10.38 -23.52
CA ALA A 494 -21.90 10.57 -22.07
C ALA A 494 -22.19 9.32 -21.18
N ALA A 495 -22.89 8.30 -21.69
CA ALA A 495 -23.61 7.34 -20.83
C ALA A 495 -22.75 6.20 -20.23
N ILE A 496 -21.90 5.57 -21.05
CA ILE A 496 -20.99 4.50 -20.64
C ILE A 496 -19.60 4.88 -21.16
N LYS A 497 -18.58 4.72 -20.31
CA LYS A 497 -17.17 4.88 -20.68
C LYS A 497 -16.34 3.87 -19.91
N PHE A 498 -15.67 2.96 -20.63
CA PHE A 498 -14.65 2.10 -20.02
C PHE A 498 -13.52 2.94 -19.40
N ALA A 499 -13.17 2.66 -18.15
CA ALA A 499 -12.15 3.39 -17.37
C ALA A 499 -11.43 2.48 -16.37
N ILE A 500 -10.11 2.63 -16.26
CA ILE A 500 -9.26 1.84 -15.35
C ILE A 500 -8.89 2.69 -14.12
N PRO A 501 -9.07 2.18 -12.89
CA PRO A 501 -8.70 2.92 -11.67
C PRO A 501 -7.24 3.40 -11.68
N GLY A 502 -7.03 4.67 -11.34
CA GLY A 502 -5.71 5.32 -11.34
C GLY A 502 -5.23 5.84 -12.70
N PHE A 503 -5.85 5.42 -13.81
CA PHE A 503 -5.53 5.91 -15.15
C PHE A 503 -6.55 6.98 -15.60
N ILE A 504 -6.07 7.97 -16.35
CA ILE A 504 -6.95 8.96 -17.02
C ILE A 504 -7.28 8.43 -18.41
N THR A 505 -8.56 8.30 -18.72
CA THR A 505 -9.03 7.89 -20.06
C THR A 505 -8.91 9.04 -21.05
N LEU A 506 -8.30 8.79 -22.20
CA LEU A 506 -8.37 9.68 -23.34
C LEU A 506 -9.50 9.17 -24.26
N ASP A 507 -10.57 9.96 -24.39
CA ASP A 507 -11.71 9.65 -25.27
C ASP A 507 -11.68 10.48 -26.57
N GLU A 508 -10.86 11.53 -26.63
CA GLU A 508 -10.73 12.47 -27.74
C GLU A 508 -9.36 12.30 -28.43
N MET A 509 -9.37 11.92 -29.71
CA MET A 509 -8.15 11.62 -30.47
C MET A 509 -7.27 12.85 -30.69
N ALA A 510 -7.85 14.03 -30.91
CA ALA A 510 -7.08 15.27 -31.08
C ALA A 510 -6.19 15.57 -29.86
N THR A 511 -6.74 15.43 -28.64
CA THR A 511 -5.99 15.60 -27.39
C THR A 511 -4.89 14.53 -27.23
N LEU A 512 -5.12 13.30 -27.71
CA LEU A 512 -4.09 12.26 -27.72
C LEU A 512 -2.92 12.65 -28.64
N ASP A 513 -3.20 13.13 -29.85
CA ASP A 513 -2.18 13.49 -30.85
C ASP A 513 -1.35 14.72 -30.40
N GLU A 514 -2.00 15.71 -29.77
CA GLU A 514 -1.33 16.84 -29.09
C GLU A 514 -0.35 16.35 -28.00
N ILE A 515 -0.82 15.48 -27.09
CA ILE A 515 -0.01 14.95 -25.98
C ILE A 515 1.15 14.09 -26.51
N LEU A 516 0.93 13.29 -27.57
CA LEU A 516 2.01 12.50 -28.19
C LEU A 516 3.05 13.41 -28.84
N THR A 517 2.63 14.48 -29.51
CA THR A 517 3.54 15.48 -30.11
C THR A 517 4.36 16.22 -29.04
N GLU A 518 3.74 16.64 -27.93
CA GLU A 518 4.50 17.26 -26.82
C GLU A 518 5.50 16.27 -26.21
N ASN A 519 5.14 15.00 -26.05
CA ASN A 519 6.04 13.97 -25.54
C ASN A 519 7.25 13.72 -26.46
N ILE A 520 7.04 13.69 -27.79
CA ILE A 520 8.14 13.56 -28.76
C ILE A 520 9.09 14.78 -28.67
N ALA A 521 8.53 15.99 -28.59
CA ALA A 521 9.33 17.20 -28.38
C ALA A 521 10.09 17.19 -27.04
N ARG A 522 9.46 16.71 -25.96
CA ARG A 522 10.07 16.55 -24.63
C ARG A 522 11.23 15.56 -24.64
N ILE A 523 11.09 14.41 -25.28
CA ILE A 523 12.16 13.39 -25.44
C ILE A 523 13.34 13.96 -26.23
N ARG A 524 13.08 14.63 -27.36
CA ARG A 524 14.11 15.31 -28.17
C ARG A 524 14.86 16.40 -27.38
N LYS A 525 14.14 17.15 -26.55
CA LYS A 525 14.72 18.20 -25.69
C LYS A 525 15.60 17.64 -24.56
N ILE A 526 15.26 16.48 -24.00
CA ILE A 526 16.08 15.77 -23.00
C ILE A 526 17.40 15.30 -23.66
N ASP A 527 17.33 14.66 -24.82
CA ASP A 527 18.50 14.18 -25.55
C ASP A 527 19.44 15.33 -25.96
N ALA A 528 18.89 16.42 -26.48
CA ALA A 528 19.66 17.61 -26.83
C ALA A 528 20.41 18.20 -25.62
N ALA A 529 19.77 18.23 -24.43
CA ALA A 529 20.39 18.72 -23.21
C ALA A 529 21.55 17.81 -22.70
N ASP A 530 21.36 16.49 -22.72
CA ASP A 530 22.36 15.48 -22.32
C ASP A 530 23.59 15.46 -23.27
N ARG A 531 23.35 15.60 -24.58
CA ARG A 531 24.42 15.75 -25.58
C ARG A 531 25.15 17.08 -25.43
N ALA A 532 24.43 18.20 -25.21
CA ALA A 532 25.05 19.50 -24.98
C ALA A 532 25.94 19.51 -23.72
N ALA A 533 25.44 18.93 -22.61
CA ALA A 533 26.21 18.72 -21.37
C ALA A 533 27.47 17.85 -21.56
N SER A 534 27.53 17.06 -22.63
CA SER A 534 28.68 16.23 -23.01
C SER A 534 29.60 16.88 -24.06
N GLY A 535 29.21 18.03 -24.66
CA GLY A 535 29.91 18.64 -25.79
C GLY A 535 30.79 19.85 -25.44
N ARG A 536 30.25 20.87 -24.74
CA ARG A 536 31.01 22.01 -24.20
C ARG A 536 30.17 22.82 -23.20
N ALA A 537 30.78 23.82 -22.56
CA ALA A 537 30.21 24.48 -21.39
C ALA A 537 28.95 25.35 -21.67
N ALA A 538 27.96 25.20 -20.79
CA ALA A 538 26.92 26.15 -20.38
C ALA A 538 26.20 27.01 -21.45
N ALA A 539 24.92 26.70 -21.74
CA ALA A 539 23.78 27.54 -21.29
C ALA A 539 22.42 27.08 -21.86
N ALA A 540 21.55 26.52 -21.01
CA ALA A 540 20.08 26.53 -21.15
C ALA A 540 19.44 26.04 -19.84
N GLU A 541 18.34 26.64 -19.39
CA GLU A 541 17.52 26.09 -18.30
C GLU A 541 16.26 25.44 -18.86
N VAL A 542 16.00 24.20 -18.44
CA VAL A 542 14.76 23.47 -18.73
C VAL A 542 14.33 22.77 -17.45
N ARG A 543 13.10 23.03 -16.97
CA ARG A 543 12.48 22.20 -15.93
C ARG A 543 11.92 20.94 -16.60
N ILE A 544 12.27 19.77 -16.06
CA ILE A 544 11.86 18.46 -16.57
C ILE A 544 11.45 17.59 -15.37
N GLY A 545 10.39 16.80 -15.52
CA GLY A 545 9.97 15.81 -14.53
C GLY A 545 10.88 14.57 -14.48
N PRO A 546 10.54 13.56 -13.65
CA PRO A 546 11.30 12.32 -13.58
C PRO A 546 11.29 11.55 -14.91
N ILE A 547 12.42 10.96 -15.29
CA ILE A 547 12.55 10.11 -16.48
C ILE A 547 12.23 8.66 -16.10
N PRO A 548 11.35 7.95 -16.83
CA PRO A 548 10.90 6.61 -16.45
C PRO A 548 11.82 5.49 -16.94
N LYS A 549 11.91 4.42 -16.14
CA LYS A 549 12.70 3.22 -16.46
C LYS A 549 11.83 2.05 -16.96
N PRO A 550 12.34 1.20 -17.86
CA PRO A 550 11.58 0.08 -18.40
C PRO A 550 11.42 -1.08 -17.41
N ILE A 551 10.23 -1.69 -17.39
CA ILE A 551 9.89 -2.85 -16.55
C ILE A 551 10.67 -4.09 -17.03
N ARG A 552 11.57 -4.63 -16.20
CA ARG A 552 12.35 -5.84 -16.49
C ARG A 552 11.59 -7.12 -16.15
N TRP A 553 11.08 -7.82 -17.16
CA TRP A 553 10.44 -9.12 -17.02
C TRP A 553 11.45 -10.27 -16.86
N ARG A 554 11.43 -10.99 -15.74
CA ARG A 554 12.30 -12.16 -15.48
C ARG A 554 11.51 -13.47 -15.53
N ARG A 555 11.74 -14.28 -16.56
CA ARG A 555 10.97 -15.50 -16.85
C ARG A 555 11.44 -16.71 -16.02
N ARG A 556 10.64 -17.16 -15.04
CA ARG A 556 10.72 -18.56 -14.57
C ARG A 556 10.09 -19.47 -15.65
N ARG A 557 10.84 -20.48 -16.10
CA ARG A 557 10.30 -21.63 -16.87
C ARG A 557 10.05 -22.76 -15.88
N GLY A 558 8.93 -23.50 -15.96
CA GLY A 558 8.83 -24.76 -15.22
C GLY A 558 7.48 -25.23 -14.67
N THR A 559 6.32 -24.85 -15.22
CA THR A 559 5.07 -25.64 -15.12
C THR A 559 4.05 -25.13 -16.15
N PRO A 560 3.09 -25.96 -16.63
CA PRO A 560 2.23 -25.61 -17.76
C PRO A 560 0.92 -24.93 -17.35
N TRP A 561 0.44 -24.03 -18.20
CA TRP A 561 -0.99 -23.69 -18.25
C TRP A 561 -1.75 -24.76 -19.02
N ARG A 562 -2.92 -25.19 -18.53
CA ARG A 562 -4.06 -25.55 -19.40
C ARG A 562 -5.38 -25.61 -18.64
N CYS A 563 -6.36 -24.88 -19.17
CA CYS A 563 -7.77 -25.03 -18.87
C CYS A 563 -8.28 -26.39 -19.37
N TRP A 564 -9.29 -26.94 -18.70
CA TRP A 564 -10.08 -28.09 -19.15
C TRP A 564 -11.54 -27.84 -18.73
N ILE A 565 -12.56 -28.36 -19.40
CA ILE A 565 -12.63 -29.50 -20.35
C ILE A 565 -13.06 -28.94 -21.73
N ILE A 566 -12.50 -29.32 -22.88
CA ILE A 566 -12.46 -30.68 -23.47
C ILE A 566 -11.05 -31.26 -23.61
N TRP A 567 -10.95 -32.56 -23.33
CA TRP A 567 -9.75 -33.35 -23.09
C TRP A 567 -9.01 -33.84 -24.36
N GLY A 568 -7.71 -34.05 -24.24
CA GLY A 568 -6.88 -34.81 -25.20
C GLY A 568 -6.08 -33.99 -26.23
N SER A 569 -4.98 -34.51 -26.81
CA SER A 569 -4.12 -35.62 -26.33
C SER A 569 -2.72 -35.53 -26.99
N ARG A 570 -1.70 -36.15 -26.36
CA ARG A 570 -0.39 -36.56 -26.92
C ARG A 570 0.57 -35.48 -27.51
N GLY A 571 1.82 -35.51 -27.03
CA GLY A 571 3.03 -35.35 -27.88
C GLY A 571 3.83 -36.66 -27.82
N PRO A 572 5.16 -36.72 -28.06
CA PRO A 572 6.10 -35.75 -28.66
C PRO A 572 6.68 -36.28 -30.02
N PRO A 573 7.78 -35.75 -30.60
CA PRO A 573 9.20 -36.07 -30.23
C PRO A 573 10.05 -34.79 -29.96
N SER A 574 11.24 -34.78 -29.32
CA SER A 574 12.55 -35.42 -29.64
C SER A 574 13.20 -34.89 -30.94
N SER A 575 14.51 -34.65 -31.10
CA SER A 575 15.73 -34.71 -30.24
C SER A 575 16.91 -33.99 -30.99
N ALA A 576 18.19 -33.84 -30.58
CA ALA A 576 19.07 -34.39 -29.54
C ALA A 576 20.20 -33.35 -29.16
N ARG A 577 20.83 -33.37 -27.97
CA ARG A 577 22.14 -33.97 -27.56
C ARG A 577 23.43 -33.59 -28.34
N HIS A 578 24.46 -33.18 -27.59
CA HIS A 578 25.81 -33.81 -27.40
C HIS A 578 26.32 -33.35 -26.00
N ALA A 579 26.70 -34.19 -25.03
CA ALA A 579 27.93 -35.01 -24.85
C ALA A 579 29.12 -34.19 -24.29
N ALA A 580 29.91 -34.59 -23.27
CA ALA A 580 29.90 -35.69 -22.26
C ALA A 580 30.75 -35.23 -21.02
N GLY A 581 31.00 -35.90 -19.88
CA GLY A 581 30.65 -37.21 -19.26
C GLY A 581 30.60 -37.05 -17.71
N CYS A 582 31.04 -37.90 -16.77
CA CYS A 582 31.51 -39.31 -16.66
C CYS A 582 31.28 -39.79 -15.18
N TRP A 583 30.78 -41.00 -14.86
CA TRP A 583 31.42 -42.34 -14.65
C TRP A 583 32.32 -42.50 -13.40
N PRO A 584 32.34 -43.66 -12.65
CA PRO A 584 31.53 -44.92 -12.67
C PRO A 584 30.57 -45.07 -11.44
N TRP A 585 29.51 -45.90 -11.33
CA TRP A 585 29.20 -47.36 -11.57
C TRP A 585 29.63 -48.33 -10.44
N PRO A 586 28.90 -49.44 -10.11
CA PRO A 586 28.20 -50.38 -11.02
C PRO A 586 26.72 -50.81 -10.69
N TRP A 587 26.22 -51.88 -11.35
CA TRP A 587 24.80 -52.31 -11.51
C TRP A 587 24.54 -53.83 -11.34
N ARG A 588 23.27 -54.24 -11.08
CA ARG A 588 22.48 -55.34 -11.72
C ARG A 588 20.98 -54.90 -11.75
N ARG A 589 20.13 -54.98 -12.79
CA ARG A 589 19.71 -56.01 -13.80
C ARG A 589 18.81 -57.12 -13.20
N TRP A 590 17.64 -57.52 -13.72
CA TRP A 590 16.82 -57.25 -14.95
C TRP A 590 15.29 -57.23 -14.58
N CYS A 591 14.28 -56.68 -15.31
CA CYS A 591 13.83 -56.65 -16.73
C CYS A 591 12.74 -57.73 -17.08
N PRO A 592 11.85 -57.56 -18.11
CA PRO A 592 10.41 -57.38 -17.83
C PRO A 592 9.40 -58.21 -18.65
N SER A 593 8.27 -58.61 -18.05
CA SER A 593 7.22 -59.40 -18.73
C SER A 593 5.78 -59.26 -18.15
N ALA A 594 5.22 -58.05 -18.15
CA ALA A 594 3.78 -57.82 -17.92
C ALA A 594 3.26 -56.60 -18.72
N TRP A 595 1.94 -56.42 -18.79
CA TRP A 595 1.26 -55.26 -19.42
C TRP A 595 1.44 -55.11 -20.96
N ARG A 596 1.31 -56.23 -21.70
CA ARG A 596 0.89 -56.23 -23.12
C ARG A 596 -0.21 -57.27 -23.40
N ALA A 597 -1.42 -57.05 -22.88
CA ALA A 597 -2.65 -57.70 -23.36
C ALA A 597 -3.91 -57.15 -22.66
N TYR A 598 -4.41 -55.96 -23.04
CA TYR A 598 -5.83 -55.58 -22.83
C TYR A 598 -6.26 -54.36 -23.67
N ALA A 599 -5.96 -54.36 -24.97
CA ALA A 599 -6.29 -53.26 -25.89
C ALA A 599 -6.56 -53.75 -27.33
N SER A 600 -7.50 -54.68 -27.49
CA SER A 600 -8.06 -55.11 -28.78
C SER A 600 -9.52 -55.53 -28.63
N THR A 601 -10.30 -55.32 -29.71
CA THR A 601 -11.69 -55.77 -29.95
C THR A 601 -12.82 -54.85 -29.45
N MET A 602 -13.88 -54.79 -30.25
CA MET A 602 -15.16 -54.05 -30.07
C MET A 602 -15.19 -52.52 -30.29
N LEU A 603 -14.74 -52.11 -31.48
CA LEU A 603 -15.62 -51.31 -32.34
C LEU A 603 -16.38 -52.28 -33.26
N ALA A 604 -17.60 -52.69 -32.89
CA ALA A 604 -18.65 -53.23 -33.78
C ALA A 604 -19.83 -53.87 -33.00
N ARG A 605 -20.93 -53.12 -32.83
CA ARG A 605 -22.29 -53.66 -33.02
C ARG A 605 -23.29 -52.54 -33.28
N CYS A 606 -23.79 -52.50 -34.50
CA CYS A 606 -24.83 -51.58 -34.94
C CYS A 606 -26.23 -52.13 -34.63
N PHE A 607 -27.18 -51.20 -34.48
CA PHE A 607 -28.64 -51.36 -34.68
C PHE A 607 -29.45 -52.22 -33.69
N SER A 608 -30.73 -51.83 -33.60
CA SER A 608 -31.79 -52.30 -32.68
C SER A 608 -31.55 -52.00 -31.18
N ALA A 609 -32.59 -51.72 -30.37
CA ALA A 609 -34.03 -51.73 -30.64
C ALA A 609 -34.71 -50.37 -30.34
N ARG A 610 -35.89 -50.17 -30.95
CA ARG A 610 -36.89 -49.16 -30.55
C ARG A 610 -37.91 -49.79 -29.58
N ALA A 611 -38.72 -48.92 -28.97
CA ALA A 611 -40.05 -49.18 -28.39
C ALA A 611 -40.12 -49.73 -26.94
N CYS A 612 -41.30 -49.51 -26.35
CA CYS A 612 -41.69 -49.67 -24.94
C CYS A 612 -40.95 -48.72 -23.98
N PHE A 613 -41.62 -47.95 -23.11
CA PHE A 613 -43.03 -47.97 -22.65
C PHE A 613 -43.78 -46.64 -22.87
N ALA A 614 -45.11 -46.73 -22.97
CA ALA A 614 -46.06 -45.63 -22.81
C ALA A 614 -47.42 -46.18 -22.33
N SER A 615 -48.09 -45.51 -21.38
CA SER A 615 -49.36 -45.91 -20.72
C SER A 615 -49.28 -47.26 -19.96
N ALA A 616 -50.16 -47.62 -19.01
CA ALA A 616 -51.32 -46.99 -18.33
C ALA A 616 -51.33 -47.53 -16.87
N PRO A 617 -52.40 -47.44 -16.02
CA PRO A 617 -53.68 -46.73 -16.08
C PRO A 617 -53.76 -45.60 -15.01
N THR A 618 -54.87 -44.88 -14.75
CA THR A 618 -56.27 -44.96 -15.22
C THR A 618 -56.71 -43.63 -15.83
#